data_AF-A0A846Y0I8-F1
#
_entry.id   AF-A0A846Y0I8-F1
#
_cell.length_a   1.000
_cell.length_b   1.000
_cell.length_c   1.000
_cell.angle_alpha   90.00
_cell.angle_beta   90.00
_cell.angle_gamma   90.00
#
_symmetry.space_group_name_H-M   'P 1'
#
loop_
_entity.id
_entity.type
_entity.pdbx_description
1 polymer ?
#
loop_
_entity_poly.entity_id
_entity_poly.type
_entity_poly.pdbx_seq_one_letter_code
_entity_poly.pdbx_strand_id
1 'polypeptide(L)'
;MTTETDMVELHDPTSARAVEIVRPSEEDLPAELLREIETLVFEWANLLTQYDAWSDLHRLTRRDPDAVFWALSWLLALWAVVGETRTAKPADAIIRDLDYRGGWRELHSAEDERIWTGLTQRVRLGGIAALTEDPRAVRAYQDACDEPGDIAPMLLRHTLIHLDALSQDMDRAGMRAHGLAAAVLDHTEPDPGPRRRLCFRPSRRDDYYDLRDLG
;
A
#
# COMPACT_ATOMS: atom_id res chain seq x y z
N MET A 1 30.25 3.87 8.96
CA MET A 1 28.82 4.22 8.84
C MET A 1 28.37 3.59 7.53
N THR A 2 27.80 2.39 7.59
CA THR A 2 27.22 1.74 6.42
C THR A 2 25.88 2.44 6.16
N THR A 3 25.80 3.27 5.13
CA THR A 3 24.53 3.70 4.58
C THR A 3 23.73 2.45 4.21
N GLU A 4 22.57 2.26 4.83
CA GLU A 4 21.63 1.20 4.44
C GLU A 4 21.10 1.56 3.06
N THR A 5 21.68 0.96 2.01
CA THR A 5 21.41 1.30 0.61
C THR A 5 20.02 0.86 0.16
N ASP A 6 19.37 -0.02 0.91
CA ASP A 6 18.04 -0.57 0.71
C ASP A 6 16.92 0.27 1.34
N MET A 7 17.27 1.39 1.97
CA MET A 7 16.33 2.22 2.71
C MET A 7 16.34 3.65 2.22
N VAL A 8 15.16 4.25 2.12
CA VAL A 8 14.98 5.67 1.88
C VAL A 8 14.28 6.32 3.06
N GLU A 9 14.71 7.52 3.42
CA GLU A 9 14.01 8.36 4.39
C GLU A 9 13.16 9.39 3.63
N LEU A 10 11.85 9.39 3.86
CA LEU A 10 10.92 10.33 3.27
C LEU A 10 10.52 11.37 4.30
N HIS A 11 10.76 12.64 3.97
CA HIS A 11 10.47 13.80 4.80
C HIS A 11 9.25 14.54 4.29
N ASP A 12 8.26 14.79 5.15
CA ASP A 12 7.17 15.71 4.85
C ASP A 12 7.57 17.14 5.27
N PRO A 13 7.80 18.06 4.31
CA PRO A 13 8.23 19.43 4.62
C PRO A 13 7.15 20.25 5.35
N THR A 14 5.89 19.82 5.31
CA THR A 14 4.79 20.56 5.96
C THR A 14 4.69 20.21 7.44
N SER A 15 4.86 18.94 7.81
CA SER A 15 4.72 18.48 9.20
C SER A 15 6.05 18.32 9.94
N ALA A 16 7.18 18.39 9.23
CA ALA A 16 8.51 18.06 9.74
C ALA A 16 8.59 16.66 10.36
N ARG A 17 7.86 15.70 9.77
CA ARG A 17 7.92 14.28 10.12
C ARG A 17 8.62 13.51 9.02
N ALA A 18 9.35 12.49 9.43
CA ALA A 18 10.04 11.58 8.53
C ALA A 18 9.61 10.13 8.77
N VAL A 19 9.64 9.32 7.71
CA VAL A 19 9.46 7.86 7.75
C VAL A 19 10.62 7.20 7.03
N GLU A 20 11.06 6.07 7.56
CA GLU A 20 12.05 5.22 6.90
C GLU A 20 11.30 4.08 6.20
N ILE A 21 11.55 3.95 4.90
CA ILE A 21 10.96 2.94 4.04
C ILE A 21 12.09 2.06 3.52
N VAL A 22 12.02 0.78 3.86
CA VAL A 22 12.93 -0.25 3.38
C VAL A 22 12.32 -0.88 2.13
N ARG A 23 13.13 -1.03 1.10
CA ARG A 23 12.81 -1.71 -0.14
C ARG A 23 12.40 -3.16 0.17
N PRO A 24 11.29 -3.68 -0.40
CA PRO A 24 10.97 -5.09 -0.25
C PRO A 24 12.06 -5.95 -0.92
N SER A 25 12.27 -7.16 -0.40
CA SER A 25 13.19 -8.13 -1.00
C SER A 25 12.76 -8.46 -2.43
N GLU A 26 13.73 -8.53 -3.35
CA GLU A 26 13.50 -8.87 -4.76
C GLU A 26 12.93 -10.29 -4.94
N GLU A 27 13.18 -11.18 -3.98
CA GLU A 27 12.60 -12.54 -3.97
C GLU A 27 11.09 -12.54 -3.67
N ASP A 28 10.61 -11.60 -2.85
CA ASP A 28 9.20 -11.54 -2.42
C ASP A 28 8.36 -10.65 -3.31
N LEU A 29 8.93 -9.52 -3.72
CA LEU A 29 8.23 -8.51 -4.50
C LEU A 29 9.20 -7.88 -5.48
N PRO A 30 9.34 -8.47 -6.69
CA PRO A 30 10.23 -7.97 -7.72
C PRO A 30 9.91 -6.50 -8.07
N ALA A 31 10.95 -5.69 -8.27
CA ALA A 31 10.81 -4.26 -8.51
C ALA A 31 9.98 -3.94 -9.75
N GLU A 32 10.18 -4.70 -10.83
CA GLU A 32 9.42 -4.55 -12.07
C GLU A 32 7.93 -4.84 -11.87
N LEU A 33 7.60 -5.89 -11.10
CA LEU A 33 6.21 -6.20 -10.77
C LEU A 33 5.58 -5.08 -9.94
N LEU A 34 6.30 -4.56 -8.94
CA LEU A 34 5.79 -3.48 -8.09
C LEU A 34 5.53 -2.19 -8.89
N ARG A 35 6.41 -1.83 -9.84
CA ARG A 35 6.20 -0.71 -10.77
C ARG A 35 5.02 -0.92 -11.71
N GLU A 36 4.90 -2.12 -12.26
CA GLU A 36 3.80 -2.50 -13.15
C GLU A 36 2.46 -2.40 -12.40
N ILE A 37 2.38 -2.93 -11.17
CA ILE A 37 1.18 -2.87 -10.34
C ILE A 37 0.85 -1.43 -9.93
N GLU A 38 1.82 -0.60 -9.51
CA GLU A 38 1.56 0.82 -9.21
C GLU A 38 0.96 1.53 -10.43
N THR A 39 1.54 1.33 -11.61
CA THR A 39 1.06 1.92 -12.87
C THR A 39 -0.37 1.48 -13.16
N LEU A 40 -0.63 0.17 -13.12
CA LEU A 40 -1.95 -0.40 -13.41
C LEU A 40 -3.03 0.06 -12.43
N VAL A 41 -2.70 0.32 -11.16
CA VAL A 41 -3.66 0.88 -10.18
C VAL A 41 -4.16 2.26 -10.62
N PHE A 42 -3.26 3.13 -11.09
CA PHE A 42 -3.64 4.46 -11.56
C PHE A 42 -4.31 4.44 -12.95
N GLU A 43 -3.87 3.55 -13.84
CA GLU A 43 -4.55 3.33 -15.13
C GLU A 43 -5.95 2.76 -14.95
N TRP A 44 -6.17 1.92 -13.93
CA TRP A 44 -7.48 1.41 -13.58
C TRP A 44 -8.43 2.51 -13.07
N ALA A 45 -7.92 3.49 -12.32
CA ALA A 45 -8.70 4.64 -11.85
C ALA A 45 -9.09 5.60 -13.00
N ASN A 46 -8.34 5.59 -14.10
CA ASN A 46 -8.62 6.42 -15.27
C ASN A 46 -9.61 5.75 -16.24
N LEU A 47 -10.77 6.38 -16.45
CA LEU A 47 -11.86 5.87 -17.30
C LEU A 47 -11.43 5.52 -18.75
N LEU A 48 -10.40 6.16 -19.29
CA LEU A 48 -9.92 5.90 -20.65
C LEU A 48 -9.07 4.63 -20.76
N THR A 49 -8.43 4.21 -19.66
CA THR A 49 -7.49 3.08 -19.60
C THR A 49 -7.99 1.95 -18.71
N GLN A 50 -9.11 2.16 -18.01
CA GLN A 50 -9.60 1.26 -16.96
C GLN A 50 -9.79 -0.18 -17.43
N TYR A 51 -10.35 -0.38 -18.62
CA TYR A 51 -10.65 -1.72 -19.14
C TYR A 51 -9.35 -2.50 -19.44
N ASP A 52 -8.38 -1.86 -20.06
CA ASP A 52 -7.11 -2.49 -20.42
C ASP A 52 -6.31 -2.81 -19.14
N ALA A 53 -6.24 -1.86 -18.20
CA ALA A 53 -5.59 -2.07 -16.90
C ALA A 53 -6.27 -3.20 -16.11
N TRP A 54 -7.60 -3.28 -16.14
CA TRP A 54 -8.35 -4.37 -15.52
C TRP A 54 -8.02 -5.73 -16.14
N SER A 55 -7.93 -5.80 -17.48
CA SER A 55 -7.55 -7.01 -18.21
C SER A 55 -6.13 -7.46 -17.86
N ASP A 56 -5.18 -6.52 -17.78
CA ASP A 56 -3.79 -6.80 -17.44
C ASP A 56 -3.63 -7.24 -15.98
N LEU A 57 -4.27 -6.57 -15.03
CA LEU A 57 -4.30 -7.00 -13.63
C LEU A 57 -4.87 -8.41 -13.49
N HIS A 58 -5.94 -8.74 -14.24
CA HIS A 58 -6.47 -10.10 -14.26
C HIS A 58 -5.49 -11.12 -14.83
N ARG A 59 -4.76 -10.77 -15.90
CA ARG A 59 -3.74 -11.63 -16.50
C ARG A 59 -2.61 -11.90 -15.51
N LEU A 60 -2.14 -10.87 -14.80
CA LEU A 60 -1.12 -11.00 -13.75
C LEU A 60 -1.62 -11.85 -12.58
N THR A 61 -2.81 -11.54 -12.06
CA THR A 61 -3.40 -12.26 -10.91
C THR A 61 -3.63 -13.74 -11.22
N ARG A 62 -3.98 -14.11 -12.46
CA ARG A 62 -4.10 -15.53 -12.85
C ARG A 62 -2.75 -16.25 -12.90
N ARG A 63 -1.66 -15.53 -13.15
CA ARG A 63 -0.32 -16.11 -13.24
C ARG A 63 0.29 -16.30 -11.85
N ASP A 64 0.11 -15.30 -10.99
CA ASP A 64 0.69 -15.27 -9.65
C ASP A 64 -0.18 -14.38 -8.73
N PRO A 65 -1.26 -14.93 -8.15
CA PRO A 65 -2.19 -14.16 -7.33
C PRO A 65 -1.52 -13.63 -6.05
N ASP A 66 -0.67 -14.43 -5.43
CA ASP A 66 0.01 -14.10 -4.18
C ASP A 66 0.89 -12.86 -4.36
N ALA A 67 1.72 -12.84 -5.40
CA ALA A 67 2.60 -11.70 -5.66
C ALA A 67 1.81 -10.43 -5.97
N VAL A 68 0.70 -10.52 -6.72
CA VAL A 68 -0.16 -9.36 -7.03
C VAL A 68 -0.85 -8.82 -5.78
N PHE A 69 -1.47 -9.69 -4.97
CA PHE A 69 -2.13 -9.25 -3.74
C PHE A 69 -1.16 -8.73 -2.69
N TRP A 70 0.06 -9.27 -2.65
CA TRP A 70 1.13 -8.75 -1.81
C TRP A 70 1.60 -7.37 -2.30
N ALA A 71 1.79 -7.18 -3.60
CA ALA A 71 2.13 -5.89 -4.20
C ALA A 71 1.09 -4.81 -3.84
N LEU A 72 -0.20 -5.10 -4.04
CA LEU A 72 -1.29 -4.18 -3.71
C LEU A 72 -1.35 -3.86 -2.21
N SER A 73 -1.09 -4.85 -1.35
CA SER A 73 -1.04 -4.66 0.11
C SER A 73 0.15 -3.81 0.54
N TRP A 74 1.30 -3.99 -0.12
CA TRP A 74 2.48 -3.19 0.11
C TRP A 74 2.28 -1.74 -0.33
N LEU A 75 1.64 -1.49 -1.47
CA LEU A 75 1.24 -0.15 -1.90
C LEU A 75 0.30 0.51 -0.88
N LEU A 76 -0.70 -0.23 -0.38
CA LEU A 76 -1.60 0.26 0.65
C LEU A 76 -0.85 0.67 1.93
N ALA A 77 0.08 -0.16 2.39
CA ALA A 77 0.90 0.12 3.57
C ALA A 77 1.84 1.32 3.34
N LEU A 78 2.50 1.39 2.19
CA LEU A 78 3.35 2.52 1.80
C LEU A 78 2.56 3.83 1.86
N TRP A 79 1.38 3.86 1.23
CA TRP A 79 0.54 5.05 1.18
C TRP A 79 0.01 5.46 2.56
N ALA A 80 -0.32 4.49 3.42
CA ALA A 80 -0.69 4.77 4.80
C ALA A 80 0.47 5.35 5.62
N VAL A 81 1.70 4.83 5.45
CA VAL A 81 2.91 5.32 6.13
C VAL A 81 3.28 6.73 5.67
N VAL A 82 3.21 7.01 4.37
CA VAL A 82 3.37 8.37 3.86
C VAL A 82 2.24 9.27 4.38
N GLY A 83 0.99 8.78 4.41
CA GLY A 83 -0.14 9.50 4.98
C GLY A 83 0.02 9.87 6.46
N GLU A 84 0.65 9.00 7.26
CA GLU A 84 0.98 9.24 8.67
C GLU A 84 1.87 10.47 8.82
N THR A 85 2.84 10.69 7.92
CA THR A 85 3.72 11.86 7.98
C THR A 85 2.96 13.18 7.93
N ARG A 86 1.93 13.28 7.08
CA ARG A 86 1.14 14.52 6.93
C ARG A 86 0.06 14.68 7.98
N THR A 87 -0.62 13.59 8.31
CA THR A 87 -1.85 13.64 9.13
C THR A 87 -1.59 13.40 10.62
N ALA A 88 -0.39 12.93 10.98
CA ALA A 88 -0.05 12.43 12.31
C ALA A 88 -0.93 11.26 12.80
N LYS A 89 -1.81 10.72 11.95
CA LYS A 89 -2.63 9.55 12.25
C LYS A 89 -1.78 8.30 11.98
N PRO A 90 -1.64 7.37 12.95
CA PRO A 90 -0.85 6.16 12.76
C PRO A 90 -1.27 5.38 11.51
N ALA A 91 -0.31 4.82 10.77
CA ALA A 91 -0.56 4.09 9.53
C ALA A 91 -1.51 2.89 9.74
N ASP A 92 -1.39 2.18 10.86
CA ASP A 92 -2.31 1.08 11.20
C ASP A 92 -3.75 1.58 11.45
N ALA A 93 -3.90 2.77 12.01
CA ALA A 93 -5.20 3.43 12.16
C ALA A 93 -5.75 3.94 10.81
N ILE A 94 -4.89 4.44 9.90
CA ILE A 94 -5.31 4.78 8.53
C ILE A 94 -5.86 3.53 7.82
N ILE A 95 -5.13 2.41 7.89
CA ILE A 95 -5.56 1.14 7.29
C ILE A 95 -6.85 0.63 7.92
N ARG A 96 -6.95 0.59 9.25
CA ARG A 96 -8.18 0.13 9.94
C ARG A 96 -9.42 0.97 9.62
N ASP A 97 -9.22 2.25 9.33
CA ASP A 97 -10.30 3.18 9.01
C ASP A 97 -10.66 3.23 7.53
N LEU A 98 -9.99 2.45 6.65
CA LEU A 98 -10.31 2.38 5.22
C LEU A 98 -11.79 2.04 5.03
N ASP A 99 -12.57 3.02 4.63
CA ASP A 99 -13.98 2.89 4.34
C ASP A 99 -14.26 3.70 3.08
N TYR A 100 -14.80 3.03 2.06
CA TYR A 100 -15.16 3.70 0.83
C TYR A 100 -16.65 3.99 0.82
N ARG A 101 -17.00 5.25 0.51
CA ARG A 101 -18.38 5.77 0.50
C ARG A 101 -18.78 6.38 -0.85
N GLY A 102 -17.99 6.16 -1.89
CA GLY A 102 -18.26 6.68 -3.23
C GLY A 102 -19.14 5.75 -4.07
N GLY A 103 -19.30 6.11 -5.35
CA GLY A 103 -20.24 5.49 -6.27
C GLY A 103 -19.99 4.01 -6.57
N TRP A 104 -18.78 3.49 -6.36
CA TRP A 104 -18.50 2.05 -6.52
C TRP A 104 -19.12 1.16 -5.43
N ARG A 105 -19.60 1.76 -4.33
CA ARG A 105 -20.30 1.05 -3.25
C ARG A 105 -21.80 1.02 -3.54
N GLU A 106 -22.21 0.02 -4.30
CA GLU A 106 -23.61 -0.23 -4.62
C GLU A 106 -24.15 -1.34 -3.71
N LEU A 107 -24.96 -0.98 -2.70
CA LEU A 107 -25.56 -1.91 -1.76
C LEU A 107 -27.07 -2.00 -2.00
N HIS A 108 -27.54 -3.13 -2.49
CA HIS A 108 -28.97 -3.39 -2.76
C HIS A 108 -29.58 -4.34 -1.72
N SER A 109 -28.75 -5.04 -0.95
CA SER A 109 -29.18 -6.03 0.04
C SER A 109 -28.26 -6.08 1.27
N ALA A 110 -28.74 -6.69 2.36
CA ALA A 110 -27.91 -7.01 3.53
C ALA A 110 -26.81 -8.05 3.22
N GLU A 111 -26.95 -8.80 2.13
CA GLU A 111 -25.88 -9.69 1.65
C GLU A 111 -24.76 -8.91 0.99
N ASP A 112 -25.08 -7.93 0.15
CA ASP A 112 -24.09 -7.04 -0.47
C ASP A 112 -23.27 -6.31 0.60
N GLU A 113 -23.92 -5.84 1.67
CA GLU A 113 -23.24 -5.18 2.78
C GLU A 113 -22.29 -6.13 3.53
N ARG A 114 -22.68 -7.39 3.73
CA ARG A 114 -21.82 -8.41 4.35
C ARG A 114 -20.63 -8.73 3.46
N ILE A 115 -20.82 -8.89 2.15
CA ILE A 115 -19.75 -9.14 1.19
C ILE A 115 -18.79 -7.94 1.17
N TRP A 116 -19.32 -6.72 1.04
CA TRP A 116 -18.55 -5.49 1.06
C TRP A 116 -17.69 -5.35 2.32
N THR A 117 -18.29 -5.60 3.48
CA THR A 117 -17.59 -5.56 4.77
C THR A 117 -16.52 -6.65 4.83
N GLY A 118 -16.84 -7.87 4.41
CA GLY A 118 -15.91 -8.99 4.38
C GLY A 118 -14.71 -8.77 3.46
N LEU A 119 -14.91 -8.16 2.28
CA LEU A 119 -13.84 -7.77 1.37
C LEU A 119 -13.01 -6.62 1.94
N THR A 120 -13.65 -5.62 2.54
CA THR A 120 -12.94 -4.49 3.18
C THR A 120 -12.04 -4.98 4.31
N GLN A 121 -12.50 -5.92 5.13
CA GLN A 121 -11.66 -6.51 6.18
C GLN A 121 -10.45 -7.27 5.61
N ARG A 122 -10.58 -7.94 4.46
CA ARG A 122 -9.45 -8.59 3.77
C ARG A 122 -8.42 -7.57 3.27
N VAL A 123 -8.86 -6.48 2.66
CA VAL A 123 -7.97 -5.38 2.24
C VAL A 123 -7.20 -4.82 3.43
N ARG A 124 -7.89 -4.55 4.54
CA ARG A 124 -7.27 -4.07 5.78
C ARG A 124 -6.27 -5.09 6.34
N LEU A 125 -6.63 -6.37 6.35
CA LEU A 125 -5.74 -7.45 6.80
C LEU A 125 -4.47 -7.52 5.96
N GLY A 126 -4.57 -7.40 4.63
CA GLY A 126 -3.43 -7.32 3.72
C GLY A 126 -2.53 -6.12 4.02
N GLY A 127 -3.12 -4.93 4.15
CA GLY A 127 -2.38 -3.72 4.52
C GLY A 127 -1.64 -3.87 5.86
N ILE A 128 -2.27 -4.43 6.88
CA ILE A 128 -1.63 -4.68 8.18
C ILE A 128 -0.53 -5.76 8.07
N ALA A 129 -0.75 -6.81 7.28
CA ALA A 129 0.24 -7.85 7.04
C ALA A 129 1.49 -7.27 6.36
N ALA A 130 1.33 -6.38 5.37
CA ALA A 130 2.43 -5.69 4.70
C ALA A 130 3.11 -4.65 5.61
N LEU A 131 2.33 -3.90 6.42
CA LEU A 131 2.86 -2.90 7.33
C LEU A 131 3.73 -3.51 8.44
N THR A 132 3.34 -4.67 8.95
CA THR A 132 3.95 -5.28 10.15
C THR A 132 4.81 -6.50 9.87
N GLU A 133 4.65 -7.14 8.72
CA GLU A 133 5.25 -8.43 8.37
C GLU A 133 5.14 -9.50 9.47
N ASP A 134 4.13 -9.40 10.35
CA ASP A 134 3.85 -10.41 11.37
C ASP A 134 3.47 -11.72 10.65
N PRO A 135 4.23 -12.82 10.85
CA PRO A 135 3.94 -14.10 10.20
C PRO A 135 2.51 -14.60 10.45
N ARG A 136 1.87 -14.20 11.56
CA ARG A 136 0.46 -14.54 11.82
C ARG A 136 -0.49 -13.75 10.93
N ALA A 137 -0.27 -12.45 10.77
CA ALA A 137 -1.07 -11.60 9.90
C ALA A 137 -0.89 -11.98 8.43
N VAL A 138 0.34 -12.27 8.01
CA VAL A 138 0.66 -12.74 6.65
C VAL A 138 -0.09 -14.03 6.32
N ARG A 139 0.00 -15.05 7.19
CA ARG A 139 -0.74 -16.32 6.98
C ARG A 139 -2.25 -16.11 6.95
N ALA A 140 -2.78 -15.33 7.90
CA ALA A 140 -4.21 -15.03 7.92
C ALA A 140 -4.69 -14.31 6.64
N TYR A 141 -3.85 -13.44 6.07
CA TYR A 141 -4.15 -12.79 4.80
C TYR A 141 -4.14 -13.77 3.63
N GLN A 142 -3.11 -14.63 3.54
CA GLN A 142 -3.01 -15.67 2.52
C GLN A 142 -4.25 -16.58 2.54
N ASP A 143 -4.62 -17.10 3.72
CA ASP A 143 -5.83 -17.92 3.89
C ASP A 143 -7.10 -17.16 3.43
N ALA A 144 -7.17 -15.85 3.68
CA ALA A 144 -8.32 -15.03 3.32
C ALA A 144 -8.39 -14.65 1.83
N CYS A 145 -7.27 -14.75 1.10
CA CYS A 145 -7.21 -14.59 -0.36
C CYS A 145 -7.65 -15.85 -1.10
N ASP A 146 -7.55 -17.02 -0.47
CA ASP A 146 -7.89 -18.31 -1.08
C ASP A 146 -9.35 -18.71 -0.88
N GLU A 147 -10.02 -18.18 0.16
CA GLU A 147 -11.37 -18.57 0.52
C GLU A 147 -12.40 -17.42 0.49
N PRO A 148 -13.55 -17.62 -0.22
CA PRO A 148 -13.91 -18.74 -1.10
C PRO A 148 -13.13 -18.73 -2.44
N GLY A 149 -13.09 -19.86 -3.18
CA GLY A 149 -12.24 -20.00 -4.39
C GLY A 149 -12.52 -19.06 -5.57
N ASP A 150 -13.60 -18.27 -5.53
CA ASP A 150 -13.94 -17.21 -6.48
C ASP A 150 -13.70 -15.79 -5.93
N ILE A 151 -13.09 -15.67 -4.74
CA ILE A 151 -12.89 -14.39 -4.06
C ILE A 151 -11.88 -13.49 -4.76
N ALA A 152 -10.89 -14.06 -5.47
CA ALA A 152 -9.77 -13.30 -6.01
C ALA A 152 -10.19 -12.16 -6.98
N PRO A 153 -11.02 -12.38 -8.01
CA PRO A 153 -11.55 -11.30 -8.84
C PRO A 153 -12.28 -10.19 -8.05
N MET A 154 -13.10 -10.59 -7.07
CA MET A 154 -13.86 -9.64 -6.25
C MET A 154 -12.94 -8.83 -5.34
N LEU A 155 -11.98 -9.51 -4.70
CA LEU A 155 -10.98 -8.91 -3.83
C LEU A 155 -10.07 -7.97 -4.62
N LEU A 156 -9.61 -8.36 -5.81
CA LEU A 156 -8.81 -7.51 -6.69
C LEU A 156 -9.54 -6.19 -6.97
N ARG A 157 -10.79 -6.25 -7.46
CA ARG A 157 -11.59 -5.05 -7.72
C ARG A 157 -11.76 -4.20 -6.46
N HIS A 158 -12.05 -4.85 -5.34
CA HIS A 158 -12.30 -4.18 -4.07
C HIS A 158 -11.05 -3.48 -3.53
N THR A 159 -9.88 -4.11 -3.65
CA THR A 159 -8.59 -3.52 -3.30
C THR A 159 -8.30 -2.28 -4.15
N LEU A 160 -8.55 -2.34 -5.47
CA LEU A 160 -8.37 -1.19 -6.36
C LEU A 160 -9.27 0.00 -5.98
N ILE A 161 -10.53 -0.25 -5.60
CA ILE A 161 -11.44 0.79 -5.12
C ILE A 161 -10.86 1.49 -3.87
N HIS A 162 -10.33 0.73 -2.92
CA HIS A 162 -9.75 1.30 -1.69
C HIS A 162 -8.42 2.01 -1.93
N LEU A 163 -7.60 1.51 -2.86
CA LEU A 163 -6.38 2.20 -3.28
C LEU A 163 -6.71 3.53 -3.97
N ASP A 164 -7.64 3.55 -4.93
CA ASP A 164 -8.10 4.80 -5.56
C ASP A 164 -8.61 5.80 -4.50
N ALA A 165 -9.46 5.33 -3.58
CA ALA A 165 -9.99 6.16 -2.50
C ALA A 165 -8.89 6.76 -1.60
N LEU A 166 -7.93 5.93 -1.16
CA LEU A 166 -6.82 6.38 -0.34
C LEU A 166 -5.92 7.36 -1.10
N SER A 167 -5.69 7.13 -2.40
CA SER A 167 -4.91 8.05 -3.25
C SER A 167 -5.58 9.44 -3.34
N GLN A 168 -6.91 9.48 -3.45
CA GLN A 168 -7.67 10.74 -3.43
C GLN A 168 -7.63 11.41 -2.06
N ASP A 169 -7.67 10.65 -0.96
CA ASP A 169 -7.52 11.20 0.39
C ASP A 169 -6.12 11.79 0.61
N MET A 170 -5.08 11.14 0.07
CA MET A 170 -3.72 11.70 0.05
C MET A 170 -3.67 13.00 -0.75
N ASP A 171 -4.25 13.05 -1.94
CA ASP A 171 -4.29 14.26 -2.78
C ASP A 171 -5.02 15.41 -2.05
N ARG A 172 -6.14 15.13 -1.36
CA ARG A 172 -6.86 16.11 -0.53
C ARG A 172 -6.01 16.62 0.64
N ALA A 173 -5.13 15.78 1.17
CA ALA A 173 -4.16 16.16 2.20
C ALA A 173 -2.89 16.81 1.62
N GLY A 174 -2.80 17.00 0.30
CA GLY A 174 -1.68 17.62 -0.39
C GLY A 174 -0.46 16.71 -0.55
N MET A 175 -0.69 15.39 -0.69
CA MET A 175 0.33 14.38 -0.96
C MET A 175 -0.03 13.61 -2.23
N ARG A 176 0.94 13.34 -3.10
CA ARG A 176 0.71 12.55 -4.31
C ARG A 176 1.06 11.08 -4.06
N ALA A 177 0.11 10.18 -4.27
CA ALA A 177 0.35 8.74 -4.15
C ALA A 177 1.12 8.14 -5.35
N HIS A 178 0.87 8.68 -6.54
CA HIS A 178 1.45 8.17 -7.79
C HIS A 178 2.96 8.35 -7.86
N GLY A 179 3.67 7.24 -8.06
CA GLY A 179 5.11 7.18 -8.24
C GLY A 179 5.89 7.05 -6.93
N LEU A 180 5.20 6.86 -5.79
CA LEU A 180 5.88 6.65 -4.51
C LEU A 180 6.63 5.32 -4.49
N ALA A 181 6.06 4.24 -5.04
CA ALA A 181 6.75 2.95 -5.08
C ALA A 181 7.94 3.01 -6.04
N ALA A 182 7.76 3.60 -7.23
CA ALA A 182 8.85 3.91 -8.15
C ALA A 182 9.97 4.72 -7.48
N ALA A 183 9.63 5.76 -6.72
CA ALA A 183 10.61 6.60 -6.03
C ALA A 183 11.40 5.83 -4.98
N VAL A 184 10.76 4.95 -4.19
CA VAL A 184 11.46 4.05 -3.26
C VAL A 184 12.45 3.18 -4.02
N LEU A 185 12.03 2.56 -5.12
CA LEU A 185 12.88 1.68 -5.93
C LEU A 185 14.03 2.41 -6.65
N ASP A 186 13.84 3.65 -7.06
CA ASP A 186 14.85 4.48 -7.74
C ASP A 186 15.93 5.00 -6.78
N HIS A 187 15.61 5.13 -5.49
CA HIS A 187 16.51 5.66 -4.47
C HIS A 187 17.05 4.58 -3.51
N THR A 188 16.79 3.31 -3.80
CA THR A 188 17.28 2.17 -3.00
C THR A 188 17.87 1.07 -3.88
N GLU A 189 18.89 0.38 -3.38
CA GLU A 189 19.46 -0.82 -3.98
C GLU A 189 18.96 -2.07 -3.23
N PRO A 190 18.79 -3.22 -3.91
CA PRO A 190 18.51 -4.48 -3.21
C PRO A 190 19.61 -4.79 -2.19
N ASP A 191 19.25 -5.10 -0.93
CA ASP A 191 20.20 -5.56 0.08
C ASP A 191 20.63 -7.01 -0.24
N PRO A 192 21.92 -7.30 -0.51
CA PRO A 192 22.40 -8.67 -0.66
C PRO A 192 22.50 -9.42 0.69
N GLY A 193 22.28 -8.73 1.80
CA GLY A 193 22.32 -9.26 3.16
C GLY A 193 21.10 -10.10 3.56
N PRO A 194 21.04 -10.54 4.83
CA PRO A 194 19.89 -11.29 5.34
C PRO A 194 18.61 -10.47 5.19
N ARG A 195 17.55 -11.12 4.70
CA ARG A 195 16.22 -10.52 4.55
C ARG A 195 15.82 -9.75 5.82
N ARG A 196 15.64 -8.45 5.68
CA ARG A 196 15.06 -7.59 6.73
C ARG A 196 13.56 -7.87 6.82
N ARG A 197 13.07 -7.92 8.05
CA ARG A 197 11.64 -8.00 8.34
C ARG A 197 11.20 -6.60 8.74
N LEU A 198 10.16 -6.07 8.10
CA LEU A 198 9.60 -4.72 8.16
C LEU A 198 10.13 -3.76 7.09
N CYS A 199 9.35 -3.62 6.03
CA CYS A 199 9.50 -2.59 5.00
C CYS A 199 9.25 -1.16 5.52
N PHE A 200 8.60 -0.99 6.67
CA PHE A 200 8.15 0.33 7.13
C PHE A 200 8.51 0.55 8.59
N ARG A 201 9.06 1.73 8.89
CA ARG A 201 9.30 2.17 10.26
C ARG A 201 8.40 3.37 10.59
N PRO A 202 7.83 3.45 11.82
CA PRO A 202 6.91 4.51 12.20
C PRO A 202 7.50 5.92 12.04
N SER A 203 6.63 6.91 11.82
CA SER A 203 7.09 8.29 11.65
C SER A 203 7.72 8.83 12.94
N ARG A 204 8.79 9.60 12.78
CA ARG A 204 9.41 10.37 13.85
C ARG A 204 9.33 11.85 13.51
N ARG A 205 9.19 12.68 14.53
CA ARG A 205 9.31 14.13 14.34
C ARG A 205 10.80 14.46 14.26
N ASP A 206 11.17 15.26 13.27
CA ASP A 206 12.57 15.58 13.02
C ASP A 206 13.00 16.75 13.92
N ASP A 207 13.68 16.44 15.03
CA ASP A 207 14.11 17.44 16.02
C ASP A 207 15.21 18.39 15.48
N TYR A 208 15.73 18.14 14.28
CA TYR A 208 16.80 18.92 13.66
C TYR A 208 16.41 20.36 13.30
N TYR A 209 15.12 20.66 13.16
CA TYR A 209 14.65 22.03 12.90
C TYR A 209 14.56 22.90 14.16
N ASP A 210 14.54 22.32 15.37
CA ASP A 210 14.41 23.09 16.62
C ASP A 210 15.74 23.74 17.08
N LEU A 211 16.87 23.36 16.47
CA LEU A 211 18.20 23.87 16.84
C LEU A 211 18.71 25.01 15.95
N ARG A 212 17.98 25.42 14.90
CA ARG A 212 18.40 26.52 14.01
C ARG A 212 17.76 27.87 14.30
N ASP A 213 16.80 27.94 15.23
CA ASP A 213 16.10 29.19 15.62
C ASP A 213 16.59 29.81 16.94
N LEU A 214 17.80 29.45 17.41
CA LEU A 214 18.45 30.07 18.59
C LEU A 214 19.72 30.86 18.25
N GLY A 215 19.84 31.35 17.00
CA GLY A 215 20.96 32.18 16.53
C GLY A 215 20.60 33.64 16.33
#